data_AF-A0A1S3AN94-F1
#
_entry.id   AF-A0A1S3AN94-F1
#
_cell.length_a   1.000
_cell.length_b   1.000
_cell.length_c   1.000
_cell.angle_alpha   90.00
_cell.angle_beta   90.00
_cell.angle_gamma   90.00
#
_symmetry.space_group_name_H-M   'P 1'
#
loop_
_entity.id
_entity.type
_entity.pdbx_description
1 polymer ?
#
loop_
_entity_poly.entity_id
_entity_poly.type
_entity_poly.pdbx_seq_one_letter_code
_entity_poly.pdbx_strand_id
1 'polypeptide(L)'
;MSNAMYNRQWQQTQEALSSLLDREVEAAEPSRRALLSQLLGTLYIKYLQIFRALEDTYDQMVHPQKRRLIRTMLDGVMGRVLELKNELVQLEQSEYHYLDDVLQDLKLLPQQLDIPIPRYFMKEKVEESRGRDSILMRILAEAQLAAPSLKPAVKALPPEQAVKLVQVAERARQGRLRAMFMRCIFLQEERARQARLLGERGADLQASALRIQKVWRGFCQSRKTAKAREEEMVFLGMNPPPLFHEVSAPMVRAEQVALMRWERQQKHESEYRDALVSIKDELRAVEGPDIRENLQDQIRHWFIECRNLTGTFPDFPKAEEGGSAVILSPKTPTQVMEEITVSQEEEEKNKKKSKPQGKKPKKEKKGKESGDEKEETQGKSK
;
A
#
# COMPACT_ATOMS: atom_id res chain seq x y z
N MET A 1 1.82 -20.49 -9.56
CA MET A 1 3.05 -19.68 -9.50
C MET A 1 4.02 -20.39 -8.58
N SER A 2 5.20 -20.79 -9.09
CA SER A 2 6.16 -21.58 -8.33
C SER A 2 6.95 -20.66 -7.38
N ASN A 3 6.85 -20.92 -6.07
CA ASN A 3 7.65 -20.22 -5.04
C ASN A 3 9.16 -20.26 -5.34
N ALA A 4 9.64 -21.27 -6.07
CA ALA A 4 11.04 -21.41 -6.46
C ALA A 4 11.56 -20.25 -7.32
N MET A 5 10.77 -19.75 -8.27
CA MET A 5 11.20 -18.65 -9.15
C MET A 5 11.48 -17.38 -8.34
N TYR A 6 10.55 -16.98 -7.47
CA TYR A 6 10.68 -15.75 -6.68
C TYR A 6 11.76 -15.86 -5.60
N ASN A 7 12.00 -17.06 -5.06
CA ASN A 7 13.15 -17.30 -4.18
C ASN A 7 14.48 -17.16 -4.94
N ARG A 8 14.55 -17.62 -6.20
CA ARG A 8 15.74 -17.44 -7.03
C ARG A 8 15.96 -15.96 -7.37
N GLN A 9 14.89 -15.23 -7.71
CA GLN A 9 14.95 -13.78 -7.96
C GLN A 9 15.43 -13.03 -6.71
N TRP A 10 14.90 -13.39 -5.53
CA TRP A 10 15.37 -12.86 -4.25
C TRP A 10 16.86 -13.11 -4.05
N GLN A 11 17.32 -14.35 -4.22
CA GLN A 11 18.72 -14.72 -4.05
C GLN A 11 19.63 -13.92 -4.99
N GLN A 12 19.27 -13.84 -6.28
CA GLN A 12 20.03 -13.06 -7.27
C GLN A 12 20.11 -11.57 -6.90
N THR A 13 19.00 -11.01 -6.40
CA THR A 13 18.97 -9.61 -5.98
C THR A 13 19.84 -9.37 -4.75
N GLN A 14 19.83 -10.31 -3.80
CA GLN A 14 20.68 -10.28 -2.62
C GLN A 14 22.17 -10.37 -2.97
N GLU A 15 22.55 -11.29 -3.86
CA GLU A 15 23.92 -11.45 -4.35
C GLU A 15 24.40 -10.21 -5.13
N ALA A 16 23.51 -9.60 -5.93
CA ALA A 16 23.82 -8.36 -6.63
C ALA A 16 24.04 -7.18 -5.66
N LEU A 17 23.21 -7.09 -4.60
CA LEU A 17 23.37 -6.08 -3.56
C LEU A 17 24.67 -6.27 -2.77
N SER A 18 24.97 -7.49 -2.33
CA SER A 18 26.22 -7.76 -1.60
C SER A 18 27.44 -7.45 -2.45
N SER A 19 27.46 -7.89 -3.71
CA SER A 19 28.57 -7.59 -4.63
C SER A 19 28.72 -6.08 -4.90
N LEU A 20 27.63 -5.31 -4.91
CA LEU A 20 27.70 -3.87 -5.08
C LEU A 20 28.26 -3.18 -3.83
N LEU A 21 27.83 -3.62 -2.65
CA LEU A 21 28.33 -3.11 -1.36
C LEU A 21 29.83 -3.38 -1.22
N ASP A 22 30.30 -4.60 -1.53
CA ASP A 22 31.72 -4.94 -1.47
C ASP A 22 32.55 -4.01 -2.38
N ARG A 23 32.07 -3.76 -3.60
CA ARG A 23 32.72 -2.86 -4.56
C ARG A 23 32.73 -1.41 -4.10
N GLU A 24 31.68 -0.95 -3.44
CA GLU A 24 31.59 0.41 -2.93
C GLU A 24 32.56 0.63 -1.76
N VAL A 25 32.71 -0.37 -0.89
CA VAL A 25 33.68 -0.32 0.22
C VAL A 25 35.13 -0.34 -0.29
N GLU A 26 35.41 -1.11 -1.35
CA GLU A 26 36.74 -1.19 -1.96
C GLU A 26 37.07 0.02 -2.85
N ALA A 27 36.07 0.78 -3.29
CA ALA A 27 36.28 1.91 -4.20
C ALA A 27 36.92 3.10 -3.47
N ALA A 28 38.18 3.38 -3.78
CA ALA A 28 38.82 4.63 -3.39
C ALA A 28 38.18 5.80 -4.14
N GLU A 29 37.88 6.90 -3.43
CA GLU A 29 37.34 8.11 -4.06
C GLU A 29 38.34 8.69 -5.08
N PRO A 30 38.01 8.74 -6.37
CA PRO A 30 38.91 9.27 -7.38
C PRO A 30 39.11 10.78 -7.19
N SER A 31 40.36 11.24 -7.22
CA SER A 31 40.72 12.66 -7.00
C SER A 31 40.19 13.59 -8.10
N ARG A 32 39.86 13.07 -9.28
CA ARG A 32 39.32 13.86 -10.40
C ARG A 32 37.80 13.87 -10.34
N ARG A 33 37.22 15.08 -10.28
CA ARG A 33 35.77 15.32 -10.25
C ARG A 33 34.99 14.59 -11.34
N ALA A 34 35.49 14.54 -12.57
CA ALA A 34 34.82 13.83 -13.67
C ALA A 34 34.72 12.32 -13.45
N LEU A 35 35.79 11.69 -12.94
CA LEU A 35 35.80 10.26 -12.62
C LEU A 35 34.92 9.96 -11.41
N LEU A 36 34.85 10.88 -10.43
CA LEU A 36 33.95 10.76 -9.28
C LEU A 36 32.48 10.83 -9.72
N SER A 37 32.12 11.76 -10.60
CA SER A 37 30.76 11.84 -11.17
C SER A 37 30.40 10.54 -11.90
N GLN A 38 31.28 10.01 -12.75
CA GLN A 38 31.03 8.73 -13.45
C GLN A 38 30.88 7.55 -12.48
N LEU A 39 31.71 7.48 -11.44
CA LEU A 39 31.61 6.44 -10.40
C LEU A 39 30.26 6.52 -9.67
N LEU A 40 29.90 7.71 -9.18
CA LEU A 40 28.65 7.95 -8.46
C LEU A 40 27.42 7.69 -9.37
N GLY A 41 27.48 8.11 -10.63
CA GLY A 41 26.44 7.82 -11.62
C GLY A 41 26.28 6.32 -11.87
N THR A 42 27.39 5.58 -11.91
CA THR A 42 27.39 4.12 -12.05
C THR A 42 26.79 3.43 -10.82
N LEU A 43 27.16 3.86 -9.62
CA LEU A 43 26.59 3.34 -8.36
C LEU A 43 25.10 3.65 -8.28
N TYR A 44 24.69 4.89 -8.56
CA TYR A 44 23.29 5.32 -8.57
C TYR A 44 22.43 4.43 -9.48
N ILE A 45 22.87 4.19 -10.71
CA ILE A 45 22.14 3.34 -11.66
C ILE A 45 22.07 1.88 -11.17
N LYS A 46 23.18 1.32 -10.66
CA LYS A 46 23.19 -0.07 -10.16
C LYS A 46 22.29 -0.25 -8.95
N TYR A 47 22.31 0.70 -8.00
CA TYR A 47 21.39 0.68 -6.86
C TYR A 47 19.94 0.84 -7.29
N LEU A 48 19.65 1.66 -8.32
CA LEU A 48 18.30 1.78 -8.87
C LEU A 48 17.80 0.48 -9.52
N GLN A 49 18.68 -0.27 -10.19
CA GLN A 49 18.35 -1.61 -10.73
C GLN A 49 18.02 -2.59 -9.59
N ILE A 50 18.82 -2.59 -8.52
CA ILE A 50 18.57 -3.43 -7.33
C ILE A 50 17.26 -3.02 -6.66
N PHE A 51 17.00 -1.72 -6.52
CA PHE A 51 15.75 -1.20 -5.96
C PHE A 51 14.53 -1.73 -6.71
N ARG A 52 14.53 -1.66 -8.05
CA ARG A 52 13.47 -2.22 -8.90
C ARG A 52 13.30 -3.72 -8.69
N ALA A 53 14.40 -4.47 -8.68
CA ALA A 53 14.37 -5.92 -8.47
C ALA A 53 13.87 -6.31 -7.07
N LEU A 54 14.21 -5.53 -6.04
CA LEU A 54 13.71 -5.70 -4.67
C LEU A 54 12.22 -5.37 -4.56
N GLU A 55 11.74 -4.32 -5.24
CA GLU A 55 10.31 -3.97 -5.28
C GLU A 55 9.49 -5.09 -5.91
N ASP A 56 9.94 -5.60 -7.06
CA ASP A 56 9.33 -6.76 -7.70
C ASP A 56 9.34 -7.97 -6.76
N THR A 57 10.50 -8.31 -6.18
CA THR A 57 10.62 -9.46 -5.28
C THR A 57 9.70 -9.32 -4.07
N TYR A 58 9.62 -8.12 -3.47
CA TYR A 58 8.72 -7.83 -2.37
C TYR A 58 7.27 -8.02 -2.78
N ASP A 59 6.84 -7.53 -3.95
CA ASP A 59 5.47 -7.68 -4.42
C ASP A 59 5.13 -9.14 -4.76
N GLN A 60 6.05 -9.93 -5.30
CA GLN A 60 5.85 -11.35 -5.61
C GLN A 60 5.88 -12.25 -4.36
N MET A 61 6.60 -11.85 -3.29
CA MET A 61 6.78 -12.66 -2.09
C MET A 61 5.50 -12.74 -1.24
N VAL A 62 5.09 -13.97 -0.92
CA VAL A 62 3.90 -14.25 -0.07
C VAL A 62 4.30 -14.71 1.33
N HIS A 63 5.55 -15.09 1.54
CA HIS A 63 6.03 -15.50 2.86
C HIS A 63 6.24 -14.27 3.77
N PRO A 64 5.57 -14.18 4.93
CA PRO A 64 5.51 -12.96 5.74
C PRO A 64 6.87 -12.56 6.33
N GLN A 65 7.63 -13.51 6.90
CA GLN A 65 8.97 -13.24 7.46
C GLN A 65 9.94 -12.71 6.40
N LYS A 66 10.08 -13.41 5.26
CA LYS A 66 10.93 -12.96 4.14
C LYS A 66 10.50 -11.59 3.62
N ARG A 67 9.19 -11.35 3.48
CA ARG A 67 8.65 -10.07 3.02
C ARG A 67 9.04 -8.91 3.94
N ARG A 68 9.02 -9.12 5.26
CA ARG A 68 9.49 -8.13 6.25
C ARG A 68 10.98 -7.82 6.10
N LEU A 69 11.82 -8.84 5.92
CA LEU A 69 13.25 -8.65 5.67
C LEU A 69 13.50 -7.86 4.37
N ILE A 70 12.86 -8.28 3.27
CA ILE A 70 12.98 -7.61 1.97
C ILE A 70 12.54 -6.16 2.09
N ARG A 71 11.49 -5.87 2.88
CA ARG A 71 11.03 -4.50 3.10
C ARG A 71 12.09 -3.63 3.74
N THR A 72 12.73 -4.11 4.81
CA THR A 72 13.82 -3.39 5.48
C THR A 72 14.97 -3.10 4.52
N MET A 73 15.34 -4.08 3.68
CA MET A 73 16.39 -3.88 2.67
C MET A 73 15.98 -2.90 1.58
N LEU A 74 14.73 -2.96 1.12
CA LEU A 74 14.18 -2.03 0.13
C LEU A 74 14.21 -0.59 0.65
N ASP A 75 13.88 -0.37 1.92
CA ASP A 75 13.97 0.95 2.56
C ASP A 75 15.43 1.43 2.68
N GLY A 76 16.37 0.54 3.02
CA GLY A 76 17.80 0.86 3.05
C GLY A 76 18.37 1.22 1.68
N VAL A 77 18.06 0.43 0.65
CA VAL A 77 18.49 0.72 -0.74
C VAL A 77 17.86 2.01 -1.25
N MET A 78 16.58 2.26 -0.94
CA MET A 78 15.94 3.53 -1.27
C MET A 78 16.65 4.72 -0.63
N GLY A 79 17.07 4.60 0.64
CA GLY A 79 17.92 5.57 1.32
C GLY A 79 19.23 5.82 0.57
N ARG A 80 19.97 4.75 0.23
CA ARG A 80 21.25 4.87 -0.48
C ARG A 80 21.09 5.51 -1.87
N VAL A 81 20.01 5.21 -2.60
CA VAL A 81 19.71 5.86 -3.89
C VAL A 81 19.54 7.37 -3.72
N LEU A 82 18.86 7.81 -2.66
CA LEU A 82 18.68 9.24 -2.36
C LEU A 82 19.99 9.91 -1.92
N GLU A 83 20.80 9.23 -1.12
CA GLU A 83 22.13 9.70 -0.72
C GLU A 83 23.04 9.91 -1.94
N LEU A 84 23.15 8.89 -2.81
CA LEU A 84 23.95 8.97 -4.05
C LEU A 84 23.44 10.07 -4.98
N LYS A 85 22.12 10.23 -5.09
CA LYS A 85 21.53 11.33 -5.87
C LYS A 85 21.91 12.69 -5.27
N ASN A 86 21.88 12.83 -3.95
CA ASN A 86 22.28 14.05 -3.27
C ASN A 86 23.79 14.32 -3.42
N GLU A 87 24.64 13.32 -3.31
CA GLU A 87 26.09 13.42 -3.56
C GLU A 87 26.38 13.89 -4.99
N LEU A 88 25.69 13.33 -5.99
CA LEU A 88 25.76 13.77 -7.39
C LEU A 88 25.36 15.24 -7.55
N VAL A 89 24.23 15.65 -6.94
CA VAL A 89 23.76 17.04 -6.97
C VAL A 89 24.77 17.99 -6.34
N GLN A 90 25.37 17.61 -5.21
CA GLN A 90 26.39 18.42 -4.55
C GLN A 90 27.67 18.51 -5.39
N LEU A 91 28.06 17.40 -6.04
CA LEU A 91 29.22 17.35 -6.89
C LEU A 91 29.03 18.22 -8.13
N GLU A 92 27.90 18.16 -8.82
CA GLU A 92 27.67 18.86 -10.10
C GLU A 92 26.99 20.24 -9.94
N GLN A 93 26.45 20.54 -8.76
CA GLN A 93 25.63 21.73 -8.48
C GLN A 93 24.40 21.83 -9.39
N SER A 94 23.83 20.69 -9.77
CA SER A 94 22.66 20.58 -10.66
C SER A 94 21.76 19.45 -10.20
N GLU A 95 20.44 19.58 -10.37
CA GLU A 95 19.49 18.48 -10.16
C GLU A 95 19.47 17.50 -11.34
N TYR A 96 19.79 18.01 -12.53
CA TYR A 96 19.79 17.30 -13.80
C TYR A 96 21.20 16.81 -14.12
N HIS A 97 21.32 15.50 -14.35
CA HIS A 97 22.60 14.82 -14.57
C HIS A 97 22.50 14.04 -15.88
N TYR A 98 23.51 14.19 -16.74
CA TYR A 98 23.58 13.49 -18.01
C TYR A 98 24.35 12.19 -17.82
N LEU A 99 23.62 11.08 -17.72
CA LEU A 99 24.19 9.75 -17.45
C LEU A 99 24.26 8.88 -18.72
N ASP A 100 24.19 9.49 -19.92
CA ASP A 100 24.12 8.79 -21.20
C ASP A 100 25.31 7.86 -21.43
N ASP A 101 26.52 8.31 -21.10
CA ASP A 101 27.76 7.51 -21.22
C ASP A 101 27.67 6.25 -20.33
N VAL A 102 27.22 6.41 -19.09
CA VAL A 102 27.08 5.30 -18.13
C VAL A 102 25.97 4.35 -18.56
N LEU A 103 24.86 4.87 -19.08
CA LEU A 103 23.77 4.05 -19.64
C LEU A 103 24.26 3.25 -20.84
N GLN A 104 25.05 3.86 -21.73
CA GLN A 104 25.61 3.20 -22.90
C GLN A 104 26.56 2.06 -22.49
N ASP A 105 27.45 2.31 -21.53
CA ASP A 105 28.38 1.31 -20.99
C ASP A 105 27.65 0.12 -20.37
N LEU A 106 26.56 0.40 -19.63
CA LEU A 106 25.72 -0.62 -19.00
C LEU A 106 24.69 -1.24 -19.95
N LYS A 107 24.61 -0.77 -21.20
CA LYS A 107 23.63 -1.20 -22.22
C LYS A 107 22.18 -1.06 -21.75
N LEU A 108 21.87 0.05 -21.11
CA LEU A 108 20.56 0.35 -20.55
C LEU A 108 19.81 1.40 -21.37
N LEU A 109 18.49 1.31 -21.34
CA LEU A 109 17.59 2.31 -21.91
C LEU A 109 17.28 3.41 -20.89
N PRO A 110 16.98 4.65 -21.32
CA PRO A 110 16.60 5.75 -20.43
C PRO A 110 15.39 5.45 -19.53
N GLN A 111 14.43 4.64 -20.02
CA GLN A 111 13.27 4.15 -19.25
C GLN A 111 13.67 3.34 -18.01
N GLN A 112 14.92 2.86 -17.96
CA GLN A 112 15.46 2.15 -16.80
C GLN A 112 15.91 3.09 -15.67
N LEU A 113 15.87 4.41 -15.88
CA LEU A 113 16.08 5.42 -14.86
C LEU A 113 14.80 5.83 -14.12
N ASP A 114 13.62 5.44 -14.60
CA ASP A 114 12.36 5.75 -13.92
C ASP A 114 12.34 5.15 -12.51
N ILE A 115 12.05 5.94 -11.48
CA ILE A 115 12.00 5.44 -10.11
C ILE A 115 10.59 4.89 -9.84
N PRO A 116 10.40 3.56 -9.68
CA PRO A 116 9.07 3.04 -9.38
C PRO A 116 8.64 3.47 -7.98
N ILE A 117 7.36 3.77 -7.81
CA ILE A 117 6.77 4.01 -6.48
C ILE A 117 6.49 2.65 -5.84
N PRO A 118 7.12 2.30 -4.70
CA PRO A 118 6.89 1.01 -4.06
C PRO A 118 5.42 0.75 -3.73
N ARG A 119 4.91 -0.40 -4.15
CA ARG A 119 3.48 -0.75 -3.99
C ARG A 119 3.04 -0.85 -2.53
N TYR A 120 3.97 -1.10 -1.62
CA TYR A 120 3.68 -1.16 -0.19
C TYR A 120 3.16 0.18 0.35
N PHE A 121 3.57 1.33 -0.23
CA PHE A 121 3.17 2.64 0.29
C PHE A 121 1.66 2.81 0.26
N MET A 122 1.05 2.31 -0.81
CA MET A 122 -0.40 2.29 -0.96
C MET A 122 -1.01 1.21 -0.07
N LYS A 123 -0.45 -0.01 -0.09
CA LYS A 123 -1.01 -1.19 0.60
C LYS A 123 -1.00 -1.06 2.13
N GLU A 124 0.05 -0.50 2.73
CA GLU A 124 0.17 -0.34 4.18
C GLU A 124 -0.66 0.83 4.70
N LYS A 125 -0.85 1.87 3.89
CA LYS A 125 -1.67 3.04 4.23
C LYS A 125 -3.16 2.83 3.97
N VAL A 126 -3.60 1.66 3.49
CA VAL A 126 -5.03 1.41 3.21
C VAL A 126 -5.89 1.63 4.43
N GLU A 127 -5.50 1.12 5.61
CA GLU A 127 -6.29 1.26 6.83
C GLU A 127 -6.31 2.71 7.34
N GLU A 128 -5.17 3.41 7.23
CA GLU A 128 -5.09 4.83 7.56
C GLU A 128 -5.95 5.69 6.61
N SER A 129 -5.92 5.36 5.30
CA SER A 129 -6.75 6.00 4.29
C SER A 129 -8.23 5.73 4.55
N ARG A 130 -8.63 4.49 4.86
CA ARG A 130 -10.01 4.15 5.24
C ARG A 130 -10.46 4.91 6.48
N GLY A 131 -9.58 5.07 7.46
CA GLY A 131 -9.82 5.90 8.64
C GLY A 131 -10.07 7.37 8.27
N ARG A 132 -9.20 7.95 7.43
CA ARG A 132 -9.35 9.32 6.90
C ARG A 132 -10.63 9.48 6.08
N ASP A 133 -10.95 8.53 5.21
CA ASP A 133 -12.16 8.53 4.38
C ASP A 133 -13.41 8.47 5.26
N SER A 134 -13.40 7.68 6.32
CA SER A 134 -14.50 7.62 7.28
C SER A 134 -14.70 8.96 8.01
N ILE A 135 -13.61 9.61 8.41
CA ILE A 135 -13.64 10.94 9.02
C ILE A 135 -14.15 11.98 8.03
N LEU A 136 -13.66 11.96 6.79
CA LEU A 136 -14.09 12.86 5.72
C LEU A 136 -15.57 12.68 5.42
N MET A 137 -16.05 11.44 5.30
CA MET A 137 -17.46 11.13 5.10
C MET A 137 -18.32 11.66 6.25
N ARG A 138 -17.86 11.54 7.49
CA ARG A 138 -18.54 12.12 8.66
C ARG A 138 -18.59 13.64 8.58
N ILE A 139 -17.46 14.31 8.29
CA ILE A 139 -17.41 15.78 8.14
C ILE A 139 -18.32 16.25 7.00
N LEU A 140 -18.33 15.56 5.86
CA LEU A 140 -19.19 15.88 4.73
C LEU A 140 -20.67 15.70 5.07
N ALA A 141 -21.02 14.67 5.84
CA ALA A 141 -22.38 14.46 6.34
C ALA A 141 -22.81 15.57 7.32
N GLU A 142 -21.94 15.94 8.27
CA GLU A 142 -22.17 17.04 9.22
C GLU A 142 -22.29 18.39 8.52
N ALA A 143 -21.45 18.65 7.52
CA ALA A 143 -21.47 19.86 6.71
C ALA A 143 -22.63 19.90 5.69
N GLN A 144 -23.45 18.85 5.59
CA GLN A 144 -24.52 18.70 4.58
C GLN A 144 -24.00 18.84 3.14
N LEU A 145 -22.68 18.64 2.96
CA LEU A 145 -21.97 18.62 1.67
C LEU A 145 -21.77 17.20 1.15
N ALA A 146 -22.20 16.18 1.90
CA ALA A 146 -22.31 14.82 1.41
C ALA A 146 -23.14 14.88 0.13
N ALA A 147 -22.46 14.76 -1.02
CA ALA A 147 -23.09 14.87 -2.32
C ALA A 147 -24.29 13.93 -2.30
N PRO A 148 -25.55 14.44 -2.29
CA PRO A 148 -26.67 13.56 -2.51
C PRO A 148 -26.36 12.92 -3.85
N SER A 149 -26.39 11.58 -3.91
CA SER A 149 -26.22 10.85 -5.16
C SER A 149 -26.97 11.64 -6.22
N LEU A 150 -26.24 12.27 -7.15
CA LEU A 150 -26.83 13.03 -8.23
C LEU A 150 -27.46 11.98 -9.13
N LYS A 151 -28.57 11.37 -8.69
CA LYS A 151 -29.60 10.90 -9.61
C LYS A 151 -29.89 12.17 -10.39
N PRO A 152 -29.49 12.26 -11.68
CA PRO A 152 -29.76 13.46 -12.44
C PRO A 152 -31.23 13.73 -12.25
N ALA A 153 -31.57 14.85 -11.63
CA ALA A 153 -32.94 15.24 -11.43
C ALA A 153 -33.51 15.34 -12.84
N VAL A 154 -34.21 14.29 -13.27
CA VAL A 154 -34.85 14.24 -14.58
C VAL A 154 -35.93 15.30 -14.48
N LYS A 155 -35.59 16.52 -14.91
CA LYS A 155 -36.54 17.62 -14.98
C LYS A 155 -37.68 17.12 -15.86
N ALA A 156 -38.84 16.90 -15.26
CA ALA A 156 -40.02 16.44 -15.99
C ALA A 156 -40.28 17.42 -17.13
N LEU A 157 -40.26 16.92 -18.37
CA LEU A 157 -40.46 17.74 -19.56
C LEU A 157 -41.86 18.37 -19.47
N PRO A 158 -42.00 19.70 -19.51
CA PRO A 158 -43.30 20.34 -19.43
C PRO A 158 -44.21 19.85 -20.57
N PRO A 159 -45.52 19.65 -20.31
CA PRO A 159 -46.43 19.00 -21.24
C PRO A 159 -46.52 19.74 -22.58
N GLU A 160 -46.43 21.08 -22.57
CA GLU A 160 -46.40 21.90 -23.78
C GLU A 160 -45.20 21.60 -24.68
N GLN A 161 -44.03 21.35 -24.08
CA GLN A 161 -42.81 21.05 -24.82
C GLN A 161 -42.83 19.62 -25.36
N ALA A 162 -43.43 18.69 -24.61
CA ALA A 162 -43.72 17.34 -25.08
C ALA A 162 -44.66 17.35 -26.30
N VAL A 163 -45.76 18.12 -26.23
CA VAL A 163 -46.72 18.25 -27.34
C VAL A 163 -46.07 18.86 -28.58
N LYS A 164 -45.26 19.92 -28.43
CA LYS A 164 -44.51 20.52 -29.55
C LYS A 164 -43.57 19.52 -30.21
N LEU A 165 -42.83 18.74 -29.42
CA LEU A 165 -41.94 17.70 -29.96
C LEU A 165 -42.72 16.65 -30.75
N VAL A 166 -43.85 16.17 -30.23
CA VAL A 166 -44.71 15.21 -30.93
C VAL A 166 -45.26 15.79 -32.23
N GLN A 167 -45.72 17.04 -32.23
CA GLN A 167 -46.26 17.70 -33.43
C GLN A 167 -45.19 17.93 -34.50
N VAL A 168 -43.97 18.33 -34.11
CA VAL A 168 -42.84 18.48 -35.03
C VAL A 168 -42.45 17.13 -35.63
N ALA A 169 -42.38 16.09 -34.79
CA ALA A 169 -42.09 14.73 -35.24
C ALA A 169 -43.14 14.19 -36.22
N GLU A 170 -44.43 14.40 -35.93
CA GLU A 170 -45.53 13.97 -36.79
C GLU A 170 -45.57 14.77 -38.10
N ARG A 171 -45.34 16.09 -38.07
CA ARG A 171 -45.22 16.90 -39.29
C ARG A 171 -44.04 16.42 -40.15
N ALA A 172 -42.90 16.11 -39.53
CA ALA A 172 -41.75 15.56 -40.24
C ALA A 172 -42.04 14.17 -40.84
N ARG A 173 -42.75 13.30 -40.10
CA ARG A 173 -43.18 11.99 -40.59
C ARG A 173 -44.11 12.12 -41.80
N GLN A 174 -45.13 12.99 -41.72
CA GLN A 174 -46.03 13.28 -42.83
C GLN A 174 -45.29 13.87 -44.03
N GLY A 175 -44.32 14.77 -43.80
CA GLY A 175 -43.47 15.31 -44.85
C GLY A 175 -42.67 14.23 -45.57
N ARG A 176 -42.05 13.30 -44.83
CA ARG A 176 -41.35 12.13 -45.41
C ARG A 176 -42.31 11.23 -46.20
N LEU A 177 -43.50 10.98 -45.68
CA LEU A 177 -44.49 10.12 -46.32
C LEU A 177 -45.01 10.73 -47.63
N ARG A 178 -45.32 12.02 -47.63
CA ARG A 178 -45.72 12.78 -48.84
C ARG A 178 -44.58 12.84 -49.86
N ALA A 179 -43.35 13.09 -49.42
CA ALA A 179 -42.19 13.12 -50.31
C ALA A 179 -41.95 11.74 -50.95
N MET A 180 -42.09 10.66 -50.18
CA MET A 180 -41.99 9.29 -50.70
C MET A 180 -43.10 9.00 -51.71
N PHE A 181 -44.35 9.36 -51.40
CA PHE A 181 -45.49 9.20 -52.31
C PHE A 181 -45.31 9.98 -53.62
N MET A 182 -44.91 11.25 -53.53
CA MET A 182 -44.65 12.10 -54.70
C MET A 182 -43.48 11.58 -55.54
N ARG A 183 -42.43 11.05 -54.89
CA ARG A 183 -41.32 10.40 -55.57
C ARG A 183 -41.77 9.13 -56.32
N CYS A 184 -42.67 8.33 -55.73
CA CYS A 184 -43.22 7.16 -56.40
C CYS A 184 -44.01 7.55 -57.66
N ILE A 185 -44.87 8.58 -57.56
CA ILE A 185 -45.60 9.12 -58.72
C ILE A 185 -44.62 9.59 -59.79
N PHE A 186 -43.64 10.42 -59.42
CA PHE A 186 -42.64 10.92 -60.36
C PHE A 186 -41.87 9.80 -61.05
N LEU A 187 -41.42 8.77 -60.31
CA LEU A 187 -40.72 7.63 -60.89
C LEU A 187 -41.63 6.79 -61.79
N GLN A 188 -42.92 6.69 -61.48
CA GLN A 188 -43.90 5.98 -62.30
C GLN A 188 -44.19 6.74 -63.60
N GLU A 189 -44.33 8.07 -63.54
CA GLU A 189 -44.44 8.94 -64.72
C GLU A 189 -43.19 8.89 -65.58
N GLU A 190 -41.99 8.93 -64.98
CA GLU A 190 -40.73 8.77 -65.69
C GLU A 190 -40.63 7.41 -66.39
N ARG A 191 -41.00 6.32 -65.70
CA ARG A 191 -41.07 5.00 -66.35
C ARG A 191 -42.08 4.97 -67.48
N ALA A 192 -43.25 5.59 -67.33
CA ALA A 192 -44.26 5.66 -68.38
C ALA A 192 -43.79 6.50 -69.58
N ARG A 193 -43.11 7.63 -69.33
CA ARG A 193 -42.46 8.45 -70.38
C ARG A 193 -41.37 7.68 -71.09
N GLN A 194 -40.50 7.00 -70.34
CA GLN A 194 -39.43 6.17 -70.90
C GLN A 194 -40.01 5.00 -71.70
N ALA A 195 -41.06 4.33 -71.23
CA ALA A 195 -41.75 3.28 -71.98
C ALA A 195 -42.37 3.81 -73.28
N ARG A 196 -42.93 5.02 -73.28
CA ARG A 196 -43.44 5.69 -74.49
C ARG A 196 -42.33 6.07 -75.47
N LEU A 197 -41.18 6.53 -74.97
CA LEU A 197 -40.03 6.96 -75.79
C LEU A 197 -39.22 5.79 -76.35
N LEU A 198 -39.09 4.70 -75.60
CA LEU A 198 -38.21 3.56 -75.94
C LEU A 198 -38.92 2.40 -76.64
N GLY A 199 -40.26 2.43 -76.77
CA GLY A 199 -41.09 1.48 -77.51
C GLY A 199 -40.50 0.07 -77.66
N GLU A 200 -40.82 -0.83 -76.72
CA GLU A 200 -40.50 -2.28 -76.72
C GLU A 200 -39.13 -2.72 -77.29
N ARG A 201 -38.10 -1.86 -77.27
CA ARG A 201 -36.72 -2.32 -77.43
C ARG A 201 -36.33 -3.00 -76.13
N GLY A 202 -36.30 -4.33 -76.16
CA GLY A 202 -35.79 -5.16 -75.06
C GLY A 202 -34.48 -4.57 -74.53
N ALA A 203 -34.37 -4.43 -73.22
CA ALA A 203 -33.19 -3.84 -72.59
C ALA A 203 -31.93 -4.56 -73.08
N ASP A 204 -31.01 -3.82 -73.71
CA ASP A 204 -29.73 -4.37 -74.13
C ASP A 204 -29.03 -5.01 -72.92
N LEU A 205 -28.77 -6.31 -73.03
CA LEU A 205 -28.20 -7.12 -71.96
C LEU A 205 -26.83 -6.58 -71.55
N GLN A 206 -26.05 -6.07 -72.51
CA GLN A 206 -24.75 -5.48 -72.27
C GLN A 206 -24.86 -4.14 -71.55
N ALA A 207 -25.74 -3.25 -72.02
CA ALA A 207 -26.03 -1.99 -71.31
C ALA A 207 -26.53 -2.20 -69.87
N SER A 208 -27.34 -3.24 -69.65
CA SER A 208 -27.85 -3.61 -68.34
C SER A 208 -26.75 -4.14 -67.42
N ALA A 209 -25.89 -5.03 -67.93
CA ALA A 209 -24.72 -5.54 -67.21
C ALA A 209 -23.75 -4.41 -66.84
N LEU A 210 -23.48 -3.47 -67.75
CA LEU A 210 -22.62 -2.30 -67.49
C LEU A 210 -23.19 -1.40 -66.39
N ARG A 211 -24.52 -1.19 -66.35
CA ARG A 211 -25.18 -0.43 -65.28
C ARG A 211 -25.01 -1.12 -63.92
N ILE A 212 -25.23 -2.44 -63.85
CA ILE A 212 -25.05 -3.23 -62.63
C ILE A 212 -23.60 -3.17 -62.16
N GLN A 213 -22.64 -3.39 -63.06
CA GLN A 213 -21.22 -3.34 -62.76
C GLN A 213 -20.77 -1.95 -62.29
N LYS A 214 -21.28 -0.88 -62.91
CA LYS A 214 -21.00 0.50 -62.48
C LYS A 214 -21.47 0.76 -61.05
N VAL A 215 -22.71 0.37 -60.73
CA VAL A 215 -23.28 0.54 -59.38
C VAL A 215 -22.50 -0.30 -58.37
N TRP A 216 -22.17 -1.55 -58.70
CA TRP A 216 -21.38 -2.42 -57.83
C TRP A 216 -19.98 -1.88 -57.57
N ARG A 217 -19.25 -1.45 -58.62
CA ARG A 217 -17.92 -0.82 -58.48
C ARG A 217 -18.00 0.45 -57.65
N GLY A 218 -19.02 1.29 -57.87
CA GLY A 218 -19.27 2.48 -57.07
C GLY A 218 -19.52 2.15 -55.60
N PHE A 219 -20.36 1.15 -55.30
CA PHE A 219 -20.61 0.69 -53.94
C PHE A 219 -19.34 0.16 -53.25
N CYS A 220 -18.59 -0.71 -53.93
CA CYS A 220 -17.32 -1.22 -53.43
C CYS A 220 -16.31 -0.09 -53.15
N GLN A 221 -16.19 0.88 -54.07
CA GLN A 221 -15.29 2.02 -53.90
C GLN A 221 -15.73 2.90 -52.74
N SER A 222 -17.03 3.22 -52.62
CA SER A 222 -17.57 4.00 -51.51
C SER A 222 -17.30 3.34 -50.15
N ARG A 223 -17.42 2.00 -50.07
CA ARG A 223 -17.07 1.26 -48.83
C ARG A 223 -15.57 1.34 -48.53
N LYS A 224 -14.71 1.21 -49.54
CA LYS A 224 -13.25 1.37 -49.36
C LYS A 224 -12.89 2.77 -48.90
N THR A 225 -13.45 3.81 -49.52
CA THR A 225 -13.22 5.20 -49.14
C THR A 225 -13.74 5.50 -47.74
N ALA A 226 -14.92 4.98 -47.36
CA ALA A 226 -15.44 5.14 -46.00
C ALA A 226 -14.51 4.53 -44.96
N LYS A 227 -14.00 3.31 -45.22
CA LYS A 227 -13.04 2.64 -44.34
C LYS A 227 -11.71 3.41 -44.26
N ALA A 228 -11.17 3.85 -45.39
CA ALA A 228 -9.93 4.64 -45.42
C ALA A 228 -10.07 5.96 -44.65
N ARG A 229 -11.21 6.64 -44.75
CA ARG A 229 -11.51 7.83 -43.96
C ARG A 229 -11.59 7.53 -42.46
N GLU A 230 -12.22 6.42 -42.08
CA GLU A 230 -12.28 6.01 -40.67
C GLU A 230 -10.89 5.71 -40.12
N GLU A 231 -10.08 4.95 -40.86
CA GLU A 231 -8.68 4.65 -40.53
C GLU A 231 -7.83 5.94 -40.43
N GLU A 232 -8.02 6.90 -41.33
CA GLU A 232 -7.36 8.21 -41.28
C GLU A 232 -7.79 9.05 -40.07
N MET A 233 -9.09 9.06 -39.73
CA MET A 233 -9.59 9.77 -38.54
C MET A 233 -9.04 9.17 -37.24
N VAL A 234 -8.84 7.84 -37.19
CA VAL A 234 -8.15 7.18 -36.08
C VAL A 234 -6.66 7.53 -36.06
N PHE A 235 -5.99 7.51 -37.21
CA PHE A 235 -4.57 7.85 -37.33
C PHE A 235 -4.27 9.30 -36.91
N LEU A 236 -5.13 10.25 -37.28
CA LEU A 236 -5.07 11.65 -36.88
C LEU A 236 -5.49 11.88 -35.41
N GLY A 237 -5.94 10.85 -34.70
CA GLY A 237 -6.39 10.93 -33.31
C GLY A 237 -7.74 11.64 -33.11
N MET A 238 -8.51 11.86 -34.18
CA MET A 238 -9.85 12.47 -34.12
C MET A 238 -10.91 11.50 -33.62
N ASN A 239 -10.73 10.20 -33.91
CA ASN A 239 -11.55 9.12 -33.37
C ASN A 239 -10.68 8.16 -32.54
N PRO A 240 -11.19 7.61 -31.43
CA PRO A 240 -10.49 6.57 -30.71
C PRO A 240 -10.37 5.30 -31.57
N PRO A 241 -9.25 4.58 -31.50
CA PRO A 241 -9.11 3.28 -32.15
C PRO A 241 -10.23 2.31 -31.74
N PRO A 242 -10.62 1.37 -32.62
CA PRO A 242 -11.47 0.26 -32.21
C PRO A 242 -10.79 -0.47 -31.04
N LEU A 243 -11.55 -0.76 -29.97
CA LEU A 243 -11.07 -1.35 -28.71
C LEU A 243 -10.34 -0.38 -27.75
N PHE A 244 -10.38 0.94 -27.97
CA PHE A 244 -9.74 1.92 -27.06
C PHE A 244 -10.16 1.79 -25.58
N HIS A 245 -11.40 1.35 -25.33
CA HIS A 245 -11.92 1.12 -23.97
C HIS A 245 -11.78 -0.32 -23.49
N GLU A 246 -11.31 -1.23 -24.33
CA GLU A 246 -11.18 -2.64 -23.97
C GLU A 246 -9.78 -2.89 -23.41
N VAL A 247 -9.74 -3.27 -22.15
CA VAL A 247 -8.51 -3.69 -21.48
C VAL A 247 -8.08 -5.03 -22.07
N SER A 248 -6.84 -5.11 -22.55
CA SER A 248 -6.31 -6.32 -23.18
C SER A 248 -6.44 -7.55 -22.27
N ALA A 249 -6.80 -8.72 -22.82
CA ALA A 249 -7.01 -9.94 -22.04
C ALA A 249 -5.81 -10.37 -21.14
N PRO A 250 -4.53 -10.17 -21.51
CA PRO A 250 -3.40 -10.38 -20.61
C PRO A 250 -3.36 -9.41 -19.42
N MET A 251 -3.78 -8.16 -19.62
CA MET A 251 -3.80 -7.13 -18.57
C MET A 251 -4.87 -7.46 -17.52
N VAL A 252 -6.07 -7.85 -17.95
CA VAL A 252 -7.13 -8.33 -17.05
C VAL A 252 -6.66 -9.56 -16.24
N ARG A 253 -5.97 -10.50 -16.89
CA ARG A 253 -5.40 -11.67 -16.20
C ARG A 253 -4.30 -11.28 -15.20
N ALA A 254 -3.44 -10.32 -15.54
CA ALA A 254 -2.39 -9.83 -14.65
C ALA A 254 -2.98 -9.17 -13.39
N GLU A 255 -4.04 -8.36 -13.54
CA GLU A 255 -4.77 -7.76 -12.43
C GLU A 255 -5.40 -8.81 -11.52
N GLN A 256 -6.07 -9.82 -12.09
CA GLN A 256 -6.63 -10.94 -11.32
C GLN A 256 -5.55 -11.67 -10.51
N VAL A 257 -4.39 -11.94 -11.12
CA VAL A 257 -3.26 -12.58 -10.42
C VAL A 257 -2.72 -11.68 -9.29
N ALA A 258 -2.65 -10.37 -9.51
CA ALA A 258 -2.22 -9.42 -8.49
C ALA A 258 -3.19 -9.37 -7.30
N LEU A 259 -4.50 -9.38 -7.55
CA LEU A 259 -5.53 -9.43 -6.51
C LEU A 259 -5.46 -10.73 -5.70
N MET A 260 -5.42 -11.89 -6.37
CA MET A 260 -5.29 -13.19 -5.72
C MET A 260 -4.03 -13.29 -4.85
N ARG A 261 -2.94 -12.67 -5.29
CA ARG A 261 -1.69 -12.59 -4.51
C ARG A 261 -1.84 -11.71 -3.28
N TRP A 262 -2.45 -10.54 -3.44
CA TRP A 262 -2.68 -9.62 -2.32
C TRP A 262 -3.54 -10.27 -1.24
N GLU A 263 -4.62 -10.96 -1.60
CA GLU A 263 -5.45 -11.72 -0.65
C GLU A 263 -4.64 -12.78 0.09
N ARG A 264 -3.78 -13.51 -0.63
CA ARG A 264 -2.93 -14.54 -0.02
C ARG A 264 -1.89 -13.94 0.94
N GLN A 265 -1.31 -12.79 0.59
CA GLN A 265 -0.39 -12.06 1.47
C GLN A 265 -1.07 -11.66 2.78
N GLN A 266 -2.32 -11.18 2.74
CA GLN A 266 -3.08 -10.84 3.95
C GLN A 266 -3.38 -12.07 4.82
N LYS A 267 -3.80 -13.18 4.20
CA LYS A 267 -4.07 -14.43 4.93
C LYS A 267 -2.83 -14.95 5.66
N HIS A 268 -1.70 -15.09 4.94
CA HIS A 268 -0.45 -15.57 5.53
C HIS A 268 0.07 -14.63 6.62
N GLU A 269 -0.13 -13.32 6.48
CA GLU A 269 0.28 -12.35 7.50
C GLU A 269 -0.56 -12.46 8.77
N SER A 270 -1.87 -12.73 8.66
CA SER A 270 -2.72 -13.04 9.81
C SER A 270 -2.28 -14.35 10.48
N GLU A 271 -2.16 -15.43 9.72
CA GLU A 271 -1.72 -16.75 10.19
C GLU A 271 -0.36 -16.67 10.91
N TYR A 272 0.56 -15.86 10.39
CA TYR A 272 1.85 -15.62 11.02
C TYR A 272 1.74 -14.91 12.38
N ARG A 273 0.86 -13.91 12.51
CA ARG A 273 0.65 -13.22 13.80
C ARG A 273 0.01 -14.15 14.82
N ASP A 274 -0.96 -14.95 14.40
CA ASP A 274 -1.63 -15.91 15.27
C ASP A 274 -0.64 -17.00 15.73
N ALA A 275 0.19 -17.49 14.82
CA ALA A 275 1.25 -18.45 15.13
C ALA A 275 2.29 -17.89 16.11
N LEU A 276 2.67 -16.61 16.02
CA LEU A 276 3.58 -15.98 16.98
C LEU A 276 3.03 -16.00 18.41
N VAL A 277 1.72 -15.75 18.57
CA VAL A 277 1.07 -15.80 19.89
C VAL A 277 1.00 -17.23 20.38
N SER A 278 0.54 -18.17 19.54
CA SER A 278 0.43 -19.60 19.88
C SER A 278 1.78 -20.17 20.34
N ILE A 279 2.83 -19.98 19.54
CA ILE A 279 4.18 -20.49 19.85
C ILE A 279 4.71 -19.87 21.16
N LYS A 280 4.47 -18.58 21.39
CA LYS A 280 4.91 -17.90 22.61
C LYS A 280 4.20 -18.43 23.85
N ASP A 281 2.89 -18.69 23.74
CA ASP A 281 2.10 -19.22 24.84
C ASP A 281 2.43 -20.70 25.11
N GLU A 282 2.70 -21.49 24.08
CA GLU A 282 3.21 -22.85 24.18
C GLU A 282 4.59 -22.88 24.87
N LEU A 283 5.53 -22.04 24.42
CA LEU A 283 6.84 -21.92 25.05
C LEU A 283 6.73 -21.53 26.52
N ARG A 284 5.85 -20.58 26.84
CA ARG A 284 5.58 -20.18 28.24
C ARG A 284 4.97 -21.31 29.06
N ALA A 285 4.14 -22.16 28.47
CA ALA A 285 3.55 -23.30 29.18
C ALA A 285 4.56 -24.41 29.45
N VAL A 286 5.47 -24.67 28.49
CA VAL A 286 6.48 -25.73 28.57
C VAL A 286 7.69 -25.30 29.38
N GLU A 287 8.34 -24.20 29.00
CA GLU A 287 9.60 -23.73 29.62
C GLU A 287 9.35 -22.79 30.80
N GLY A 288 8.18 -22.17 30.89
CA GLY A 288 7.88 -21.21 31.96
C GLY A 288 7.99 -21.77 33.38
N PRO A 289 7.52 -22.99 33.68
CA PRO A 289 7.72 -23.63 34.98
C PRO A 289 9.20 -23.79 35.33
N ASP A 290 10.00 -24.34 34.41
CA ASP A 290 11.44 -24.59 34.61
C ASP A 290 12.21 -23.29 34.77
N ILE A 291 11.93 -22.28 33.94
CA ILE A 291 12.51 -20.93 34.07
C ILE A 291 12.16 -20.34 35.43
N ARG A 292 10.90 -20.46 35.87
CA ARG A 292 10.46 -19.96 37.18
C ARG A 292 11.19 -20.67 38.32
N GLU A 293 11.35 -21.99 38.26
CA GLU A 293 12.08 -22.75 39.29
C GLU A 293 13.56 -22.37 39.33
N ASN A 294 14.23 -22.29 38.18
CA ASN A 294 15.63 -21.87 38.10
C ASN A 294 15.82 -20.45 38.64
N LEU A 295 14.92 -19.51 38.30
CA LEU A 295 14.96 -18.14 38.84
C LEU A 295 14.74 -18.14 40.36
N GLN A 296 13.82 -18.95 40.88
CA GLN A 296 13.61 -19.08 42.33
C GLN A 296 14.82 -19.71 43.04
N ASP A 297 15.51 -20.66 42.40
CA ASP A 297 16.71 -21.30 42.95
C ASP A 297 17.89 -20.33 42.98
N GLN A 298 18.09 -19.53 41.93
CA GLN A 298 19.13 -18.48 41.91
C GLN A 298 18.90 -17.45 43.02
N ILE A 299 17.65 -17.00 43.20
CA ILE A 299 17.29 -16.10 44.31
C ILE A 299 17.60 -16.79 45.64
N ARG A 300 17.12 -18.03 45.86
CA ARG A 300 17.40 -18.78 47.10
C ARG A 300 18.90 -18.93 47.35
N HIS A 301 19.69 -19.24 46.32
CA HIS A 301 21.13 -19.38 46.42
C HIS A 301 21.79 -18.07 46.85
N TRP A 302 21.44 -16.96 46.19
CA TRP A 302 21.92 -15.63 46.57
C TRP A 302 21.63 -15.29 48.04
N PHE A 303 20.40 -15.56 48.52
CA PHE A 303 20.05 -15.35 49.93
C PHE A 303 20.91 -16.19 50.89
N ILE A 304 21.20 -17.44 50.52
CA ILE A 304 22.04 -18.34 51.32
C ILE A 304 23.49 -17.84 51.33
N GLU A 305 24.04 -17.47 50.19
CA GLU A 305 25.40 -16.92 50.08
C GLU A 305 25.56 -15.63 50.89
N CYS A 306 24.60 -14.71 50.77
CA CYS A 306 24.58 -13.48 51.56
C CYS A 306 24.52 -13.77 53.06
N ARG A 307 23.72 -14.75 53.51
CA ARG A 307 23.68 -15.16 54.92
C ARG A 307 24.99 -15.78 55.38
N ASN A 308 25.61 -16.63 54.56
CA ASN A 308 26.87 -17.27 54.91
C ASN A 308 28.00 -16.24 55.08
N LEU A 309 27.98 -15.15 54.31
CA LEU A 309 28.98 -14.09 54.37
C LEU A 309 28.70 -13.06 55.48
N THR A 310 27.44 -12.67 55.66
CA THR A 310 27.05 -11.53 56.52
C THR A 310 26.44 -11.94 57.86
N GLY A 311 26.09 -13.23 58.03
CA GLY A 311 25.49 -13.79 59.25
C GLY A 311 23.98 -13.58 59.38
N THR A 312 23.38 -12.68 58.60
CA THR A 312 21.94 -12.38 58.56
C THR A 312 21.40 -12.49 57.13
N PHE A 313 20.09 -12.74 56.99
CA PHE A 313 19.46 -12.71 55.66
C PHE A 313 19.32 -11.24 55.19
N PRO A 314 19.67 -10.94 53.93
CA PRO A 314 19.43 -9.63 53.34
C PRO A 314 17.94 -9.37 53.09
N ASP A 315 17.54 -8.11 53.00
CA ASP A 315 16.18 -7.75 52.56
C ASP A 315 16.08 -7.74 51.04
N PHE A 316 14.87 -7.94 50.51
CA PHE A 316 14.65 -7.84 49.06
C PHE A 316 14.90 -6.41 48.55
N PRO A 317 15.57 -6.22 47.40
CA PRO A 317 15.74 -4.91 46.80
C PRO A 317 14.39 -4.25 46.52
N LYS A 318 14.31 -2.93 46.75
CA LYS A 318 13.07 -2.19 46.54
C LYS A 318 12.76 -2.06 45.04
N ALA A 319 11.48 -1.84 44.71
CA ALA A 319 11.05 -1.69 43.31
C ALA A 319 11.72 -0.51 42.60
N GLU A 320 12.04 0.57 43.33
CA GLU A 320 12.73 1.76 42.79
C GLU A 320 14.21 1.50 42.47
N GLU A 321 14.82 0.47 43.07
CA GLU A 321 16.22 0.07 42.87
C GLU A 321 16.36 -1.05 41.80
N GLY A 322 15.26 -1.44 41.15
CA GLY A 322 15.24 -2.50 40.13
C GLY A 322 14.76 -3.87 40.64
N GLY A 323 14.38 -3.99 41.92
CA GLY A 323 13.74 -5.18 42.47
C GLY A 323 14.56 -6.47 42.32
N SER A 324 13.88 -7.59 42.07
CA SER A 324 14.52 -8.91 41.90
C SER A 324 15.41 -9.03 40.65
N ALA A 325 15.36 -8.08 39.71
CA ALA A 325 16.25 -8.07 38.56
C ALA A 325 17.71 -7.81 38.95
N VAL A 326 17.95 -7.10 40.07
CA VAL A 326 19.30 -6.84 40.60
C VAL A 326 19.97 -8.15 41.03
N ILE A 327 19.20 -9.06 41.65
CA ILE A 327 19.65 -10.37 42.13
C ILE A 327 20.02 -11.31 40.97
N LEU A 328 19.30 -11.19 39.85
CA LEU A 328 19.46 -12.05 38.67
C LEU A 328 20.53 -11.54 37.68
N SER A 329 21.17 -10.40 37.97
CA SER A 329 22.27 -9.90 37.14
C SER A 329 23.57 -10.67 37.44
N PRO A 330 24.40 -10.98 36.43
CA PRO A 330 25.65 -11.72 36.64
C PRO A 330 26.69 -10.80 37.29
N LYS A 331 26.64 -10.68 38.62
CA LYS A 331 27.66 -9.99 39.43
C LYS A 331 28.62 -10.99 40.03
N THR A 332 29.90 -10.63 40.11
CA THR A 332 30.90 -11.42 40.82
C THR A 332 30.64 -11.35 42.34
N PRO A 333 30.89 -12.44 43.11
CA PRO A 333 30.60 -12.49 44.56
C PRO A 333 31.15 -11.32 45.38
N THR A 334 32.27 -10.73 44.93
CA THR A 334 32.91 -9.54 45.53
C THR A 334 32.11 -8.24 45.36
N GLN A 335 31.40 -8.05 44.25
CA GLN A 335 30.55 -6.87 44.02
C GLN A 335 29.27 -6.92 44.88
N VAL A 336 28.77 -8.13 45.15
CA VAL A 336 27.64 -8.37 46.05
C VAL A 336 28.04 -8.05 47.51
N MET A 337 29.28 -8.33 47.92
CA MET A 337 29.79 -7.97 49.25
C MET A 337 29.91 -6.46 49.47
N GLU A 338 30.41 -5.72 48.48
CA GLU A 338 30.53 -4.24 48.56
C GLU A 338 29.16 -3.56 48.57
N GLU A 339 28.19 -4.04 47.78
CA GLU A 339 26.83 -3.49 47.79
C GLU A 339 26.09 -3.79 49.11
N ILE A 340 26.22 -5.00 49.67
CA ILE A 340 25.55 -5.37 50.93
C ILE A 340 26.15 -4.63 52.13
N THR A 341 27.47 -4.44 52.17
CA THR A 341 28.12 -3.67 53.24
C THR A 341 27.73 -2.20 53.19
N VAL A 342 27.66 -1.60 52.00
CA VAL A 342 27.16 -0.23 51.81
C VAL A 342 25.69 -0.09 52.21
N SER A 343 24.81 -1.02 51.80
CA SER A 343 23.39 -0.98 52.17
C SER A 343 23.16 -1.21 53.67
N GLN A 344 23.92 -2.09 54.33
CA GLN A 344 23.85 -2.28 55.78
C GLN A 344 24.34 -1.04 56.55
N GLU A 345 25.39 -0.36 56.07
CA GLU A 345 25.85 0.91 56.63
C GLU A 345 24.83 2.05 56.44
N GLU A 346 24.14 2.11 55.30
CA GLU A 346 23.08 3.09 55.05
C GLU A 346 21.82 2.81 55.88
N GLU A 347 21.41 1.55 56.05
CA GLU A 347 20.33 1.15 56.95
C GLU A 347 20.64 1.47 58.41
N GLU A 348 21.87 1.20 58.86
CA GLU A 348 22.32 1.59 60.20
C GLU A 348 22.31 3.12 60.39
N LYS A 349 22.70 3.89 59.38
CA LYS A 349 22.66 5.37 59.40
C LYS A 349 21.23 5.90 59.42
N ASN A 350 20.30 5.26 58.70
CA ASN A 350 18.87 5.63 58.72
C ASN A 350 18.18 5.24 60.03
N LYS A 351 18.47 4.06 60.60
CA LYS A 351 18.01 3.65 61.95
C LYS A 351 18.59 4.53 63.07
N LYS A 352 19.79 5.11 62.90
CA LYS A 352 20.39 6.09 63.82
C LYS A 352 19.78 7.50 63.71
N LYS A 353 19.18 7.88 62.58
CA LYS A 353 18.49 9.17 62.39
C LYS A 353 17.03 9.18 62.88
N SER A 354 16.40 8.03 63.11
CA SER A 354 14.98 7.94 63.51
C SER A 354 14.73 7.75 65.02
N LYS A 355 15.61 8.21 65.91
CA LYS A 355 15.35 8.28 67.37
C LYS A 355 15.03 9.71 67.82
N PRO A 356 13.75 10.11 67.98
CA PRO A 356 13.36 11.23 68.82
C PRO A 356 13.08 10.79 70.26
N GLN A 357 13.47 11.66 71.18
CA GLN A 357 13.37 11.58 72.63
C GLN A 357 11.96 11.33 73.16
N GLY A 358 11.86 10.52 74.21
CA GLY A 358 10.66 10.37 75.01
C GLY A 358 10.29 11.62 75.81
N LYS A 359 8.99 11.86 75.97
CA LYS A 359 8.42 12.71 77.03
C LYS A 359 7.34 11.95 77.80
N LYS A 360 7.38 12.18 79.12
CA LYS A 360 6.80 11.46 80.26
C LYS A 360 5.26 11.36 80.31
N PRO A 361 4.72 10.43 81.13
CA PRO A 361 3.28 10.20 81.31
C PRO A 361 2.66 11.11 82.38
N LYS A 362 1.38 11.48 82.22
CA LYS A 362 0.43 11.66 83.34
C LYS A 362 -1.04 11.67 82.89
N LYS A 363 -1.85 11.11 83.81
CA LYS A 363 -3.26 10.69 83.81
C LYS A 363 -4.35 11.77 83.65
N GLU A 364 -5.51 11.26 83.18
CA GLU A 364 -6.93 11.55 83.53
C GLU A 364 -7.48 12.97 83.21
N LYS A 365 -8.71 13.21 82.72
CA LYS A 365 -10.00 12.53 82.95
C LYS A 365 -11.11 13.02 81.96
N LYS A 366 -11.99 12.08 81.57
CA LYS A 366 -13.47 12.12 81.37
C LYS A 366 -14.19 13.13 80.44
N GLY A 367 -14.98 12.50 79.55
CA GLY A 367 -16.41 12.77 79.28
C GLY A 367 -16.72 13.26 77.86
N LYS A 368 -17.79 12.85 77.15
CA LYS A 368 -18.90 11.89 77.36
C LYS A 368 -19.76 11.91 76.08
N GLU A 369 -20.34 10.75 75.69
CA GLU A 369 -21.60 10.55 74.91
C GLU A 369 -21.73 11.15 73.49
N SER A 370 -22.44 10.61 72.50
CA SER A 370 -23.47 9.54 72.32
C SER A 370 -23.54 9.30 70.79
N GLY A 371 -23.88 8.15 70.19
CA GLY A 371 -25.05 7.29 70.40
C GLY A 371 -26.05 7.48 69.24
N ASP A 372 -26.62 6.35 68.76
CA ASP A 372 -27.72 6.13 67.78
C ASP A 372 -27.38 5.93 66.30
N GLU A 373 -28.07 5.10 65.53
CA GLU A 373 -28.81 3.82 65.67
C GLU A 373 -29.48 3.61 64.29
N LYS A 374 -29.50 2.35 63.79
CA LYS A 374 -30.52 1.76 62.87
C LYS A 374 -30.69 2.42 61.47
N GLU A 375 -31.25 1.82 60.42
CA GLU A 375 -32.07 0.62 60.22
C GLU A 375 -32.01 0.21 58.74
N GLU A 376 -32.57 -0.98 58.47
CA GLU A 376 -32.76 -1.66 57.20
C GLU A 376 -33.46 -0.83 56.10
N THR A 377 -33.26 -1.20 54.83
CA THR A 377 -34.36 -1.72 53.99
C THR A 377 -33.88 -2.22 52.63
N GLN A 378 -34.27 -3.46 52.32
CA GLN A 378 -34.39 -4.02 50.98
C GLN A 378 -35.56 -3.36 50.21
N GLY A 379 -35.47 -3.34 48.87
CA GLY A 379 -36.61 -3.10 47.98
C GLY A 379 -36.18 -2.53 46.61
N LYS A 380 -35.89 -3.34 45.58
CA LYS A 380 -36.81 -3.89 44.54
C LYS A 380 -37.58 -2.85 43.72
N SER A 381 -37.54 -3.05 42.39
CA SER A 381 -38.37 -2.49 41.30
C SER A 381 -37.81 -1.18 40.70
N LYS A 382 -37.62 -1.03 39.39
CA LYS A 382 -38.30 -1.57 38.21
C LYS A 382 -37.34 -1.91 37.08
#